data_AF-A0A973KP96-F1
#
_entry.id   AF-A0A973KP96-F1
#
_cell.length_a   1.000
_cell.length_b   1.000
_cell.length_c   1.000
_cell.angle_alpha   90.00
_cell.angle_beta   90.00
_cell.angle_gamma   90.00
#
_symmetry.space_group_name_H-M   'P 1'
#
loop_
_entity.id
_entity.type
_entity.pdbx_description
1 polymer ?
#
loop_
_entity_poly.entity_id
_entity_poly.type
_entity_poly.pdbx_seq_one_letter_code
_entity_poly.pdbx_strand_id
1 'polypeptide(L)'
;MQIHKYDTVIVGAGGAGMRAAIEATKRSRTAVLTKLYPTRSHTGAAQGGMAAALANVEEDNWEWHTFDTIKGGDYLVDQDAAEILAKEAIDAVLDLEKMGLP
;
A
#
# COMPACT_ATOMS: atom_id res chain seq x y z
N MET A 1 5.44 -35.27 -4.24
CA MET A 1 5.73 -33.82 -4.24
C MET A 1 4.83 -33.18 -5.29
N GLN A 2 4.03 -32.17 -4.93
CA GLN A 2 3.20 -31.44 -5.89
C GLN A 2 3.93 -30.18 -6.35
N ILE A 3 3.80 -29.83 -7.63
CA ILE A 3 4.41 -28.64 -8.24
C ILE A 3 3.30 -27.88 -8.97
N HIS A 4 3.15 -26.59 -8.66
CA HIS A 4 2.28 -25.68 -9.38
C HIS A 4 3.14 -24.58 -10.03
N LYS A 5 2.82 -24.20 -11.27
CA LYS A 5 3.54 -23.17 -12.03
C LYS A 5 2.69 -21.91 -12.16
N TYR A 6 3.26 -20.77 -11.76
CA TYR A 6 2.68 -19.44 -11.81
C TYR A 6 3.76 -18.45 -12.23
N ASP A 7 3.36 -17.33 -12.83
CA ASP A 7 4.28 -16.26 -13.23
C ASP A 7 4.67 -15.41 -12.01
N THR A 8 3.68 -15.14 -11.15
CA THR A 8 3.84 -14.37 -9.91
C THR A 8 3.28 -15.16 -8.73
N VAL A 9 4.04 -15.27 -7.63
CA VAL A 9 3.58 -15.86 -6.37
C VAL A 9 3.71 -14.84 -5.25
N ILE A 10 2.59 -14.44 -4.66
CA ILE A 10 2.52 -13.50 -3.55
C ILE A 10 2.31 -14.28 -2.26
N VAL A 11 3.18 -14.08 -1.27
CA VAL A 11 3.10 -14.73 0.04
C VAL A 11 2.57 -13.74 1.08
N GLY A 12 1.27 -13.79 1.32
CA GLY A 12 0.54 -12.93 2.24
C GLY A 12 -0.67 -12.26 1.56
N ALA A 13 -1.85 -12.37 2.16
CA ALA A 13 -3.09 -11.75 1.67
C ALA A 13 -3.57 -10.60 2.58
N GLY A 14 -2.64 -9.81 3.12
CA GLY A 14 -2.94 -8.53 3.77
C GLY A 14 -3.13 -7.40 2.75
N GLY A 15 -3.25 -6.15 3.21
CA GLY A 15 -3.44 -4.98 2.34
C GLY A 15 -2.42 -4.89 1.20
N ALA A 16 -1.13 -4.95 1.53
CA ALA A 16 -0.04 -4.91 0.53
C ALA A 16 -0.12 -6.07 -0.47
N GLY A 17 -0.32 -7.30 0.00
CA GLY A 17 -0.39 -8.49 -0.85
C GLY A 17 -1.59 -8.50 -1.78
N MET A 18 -2.77 -8.06 -1.29
CA MET A 18 -3.96 -7.94 -2.13
C MET A 18 -3.84 -6.79 -3.13
N ARG A 19 -3.26 -5.64 -2.76
CA ARG A 19 -3.01 -4.54 -3.71
C ARG A 19 -2.04 -4.98 -4.80
N ALA A 20 -0.96 -5.67 -4.45
CA ALA A 20 -0.03 -6.26 -5.39
C ALA A 20 -0.70 -7.29 -6.31
N ALA A 21 -1.60 -8.14 -5.77
CA ALA A 21 -2.33 -9.12 -6.56
C ALA A 21 -3.26 -8.49 -7.60
N ILE A 22 -3.97 -7.41 -7.23
CA ILE A 22 -4.84 -6.62 -8.14
C ILE A 22 -4.04 -6.08 -9.33
N GLU A 23 -2.82 -5.58 -9.09
CA GLU A 23 -1.96 -5.08 -10.17
C GLU A 23 -1.31 -6.20 -10.98
N ALA A 24 -0.75 -7.22 -10.31
CA ALA A 24 -0.05 -8.33 -10.95
C ALA A 24 -0.96 -9.16 -11.87
N THR A 25 -2.23 -9.37 -11.48
CA THR A 25 -3.17 -10.17 -12.27
C THR A 25 -3.57 -9.53 -13.60
N LYS A 26 -3.30 -8.23 -13.80
CA LYS A 26 -3.51 -7.55 -15.10
C LYS A 26 -2.54 -8.04 -16.17
N ARG A 27 -1.41 -8.64 -15.78
CA ARG A 27 -0.30 -8.99 -16.68
C ARG A 27 0.24 -10.40 -16.51
N SER A 28 -0.09 -11.09 -15.42
CA SER A 28 0.56 -12.35 -15.06
C SER A 28 -0.40 -13.33 -14.37
N ARG A 29 -0.22 -14.64 -14.61
CA ARG A 29 -0.92 -15.69 -13.88
C ARG A 29 -0.43 -15.72 -12.44
N THR A 30 -1.20 -15.11 -11.55
CA THR A 30 -0.80 -14.84 -10.17
C THR A 30 -1.40 -15.83 -9.18
N ALA A 31 -0.59 -16.34 -8.24
CA ALA A 31 -1.05 -17.06 -7.05
C ALA A 31 -0.85 -16.18 -5.80
N VAL A 32 -1.84 -16.18 -4.91
CA VAL A 32 -1.74 -15.55 -3.59
C VAL A 32 -1.86 -16.64 -2.52
N LEU A 33 -0.84 -16.77 -1.70
CA LEU A 33 -0.79 -17.71 -0.59
C LEU A 33 -1.02 -16.95 0.72
N THR A 34 -1.76 -17.55 1.64
CA THR A 34 -1.99 -16.95 2.95
C THR A 34 -2.22 -18.02 4.00
N LYS A 35 -1.69 -17.79 5.21
CA LYS A 35 -1.87 -18.69 6.36
C LYS A 35 -3.25 -18.53 7.02
N LEU A 36 -3.95 -17.44 6.73
CA LEU A 36 -5.30 -17.11 7.22
C LEU A 36 -6.20 -16.78 6.04
N TYR A 37 -7.52 -16.71 6.28
CA TYR A 37 -8.43 -16.12 5.30
C TYR A 37 -8.07 -14.63 5.05
N PRO A 38 -8.10 -14.10 3.81
CA PRO A 38 -7.58 -12.76 3.49
C PRO A 38 -8.09 -11.62 4.37
N THR A 39 -9.40 -11.59 4.65
CA THR A 39 -10.04 -10.56 5.48
C THR A 39 -9.75 -10.70 6.98
N ARG A 40 -9.02 -11.73 7.41
CA ARG A 40 -8.53 -11.92 8.79
C ARG A 40 -7.05 -11.55 8.95
N SER A 41 -6.47 -10.87 7.96
CA SER A 41 -5.14 -10.26 8.08
C SER A 41 -5.15 -9.09 9.07
N HIS A 42 -3.97 -8.72 9.59
CA HIS A 42 -3.86 -7.65 10.58
C HIS A 42 -4.18 -6.26 10.02
N THR A 43 -4.17 -6.07 8.69
CA THR A 43 -4.65 -4.84 8.05
C THR A 43 -6.08 -4.50 8.47
N GLY A 44 -6.95 -5.49 8.68
CA GLY A 44 -8.32 -5.26 9.16
C GLY A 44 -8.45 -4.78 10.60
N ALA A 45 -7.36 -4.74 11.37
CA ALA A 45 -7.32 -4.21 12.73
C ALA A 45 -6.91 -2.73 12.79
N ALA A 46 -6.53 -2.12 11.66
CA ALA A 46 -6.19 -0.69 11.61
C ALA A 46 -7.41 0.18 11.94
N GLN A 47 -7.21 1.21 12.76
CA GLN A 47 -8.29 2.10 13.25
C GLN A 47 -8.09 3.57 12.88
N GLY A 48 -6.84 4.03 12.72
CA GLY A 48 -6.53 5.45 12.59
C GLY A 48 -7.00 6.05 11.27
N GLY A 49 -6.34 5.66 10.18
CA GLY A 49 -6.60 6.20 8.85
C GLY A 49 -5.41 5.93 7.92
N MET A 50 -5.43 6.58 6.76
CA MET A 50 -4.37 6.51 5.76
C MET A 50 -3.97 7.95 5.38
N ALA A 51 -2.72 8.30 5.64
CA ALA A 51 -2.21 9.66 5.43
C ALA A 51 -1.84 9.89 3.96
N ALA A 52 -2.35 10.98 3.38
CA ALA A 52 -1.96 11.50 2.08
C ALA A 52 -2.23 13.01 2.03
N ALA A 53 -1.35 13.76 1.37
CA ALA A 53 -1.45 15.21 1.25
C ALA A 53 -2.50 15.62 0.21
N LEU A 54 -3.78 15.36 0.52
CA LEU A 54 -4.91 15.60 -0.38
C LEU A 54 -5.38 17.06 -0.41
N ALA A 55 -4.97 17.86 0.57
CA ALA A 55 -5.37 19.25 0.73
C ALA A 55 -6.91 19.51 0.76
N ASN A 56 -7.72 18.52 1.18
CA ASN A 56 -9.17 18.61 1.14
C ASN A 56 -9.79 19.51 2.23
N VAL A 57 -9.16 19.58 3.41
CA VAL A 57 -9.65 20.33 4.58
C VAL A 57 -8.78 21.55 4.86
N GLU A 58 -7.48 21.38 4.76
CA GLU A 58 -6.46 22.43 4.92
C GLU A 58 -5.44 22.31 3.78
N GLU A 59 -4.71 23.38 3.49
CA GLU A 59 -3.62 23.33 2.51
C GLU A 59 -2.53 22.34 2.95
N ASP A 60 -2.09 21.49 2.03
CA ASP A 60 -1.06 20.48 2.29
C ASP A 60 -0.24 20.20 1.03
N ASN A 61 0.97 19.66 1.20
CA ASN A 61 1.92 19.37 0.13
C ASN A 61 2.71 18.08 0.44
N TRP A 62 2.92 17.24 -0.57
CA TRP A 62 3.74 16.03 -0.47
C TRP A 62 5.17 16.31 0.01
N GLU A 63 5.73 17.50 -0.26
CA GLU A 63 7.06 17.90 0.23
C GLU A 63 7.08 18.01 1.76
N TRP A 64 6.02 18.55 2.35
CA TRP A 64 5.88 18.67 3.81
C TRP A 64 5.71 17.28 4.44
N HIS A 65 4.89 16.42 3.83
CA HIS A 65 4.73 15.02 4.26
C HIS A 65 6.05 14.23 4.13
N THR A 66 6.84 14.48 3.09
CA THR A 66 8.18 13.87 2.92
C THR A 66 9.10 14.29 4.07
N PHE A 67 9.15 15.59 4.37
CA PHE A 67 9.94 16.13 5.47
C PHE A 67 9.53 15.52 6.81
N ASP A 68 8.23 15.48 7.11
CA ASP A 68 7.71 14.92 8.36
C ASP A 68 8.00 13.41 8.48
N THR A 69 7.98 12.67 7.37
CA THR A 69 8.34 11.25 7.34
C THR A 69 9.81 11.03 7.67
N ILE A 70 10.72 11.80 7.04
CA ILE A 70 12.16 11.71 7.27
C ILE A 70 12.51 12.11 8.71
N LYS A 71 11.95 13.22 9.18
CA LYS A 71 12.13 13.71 10.55
C LYS A 71 11.56 12.73 11.58
N GLY A 72 10.37 12.19 11.33
CA GLY A 72 9.70 11.23 12.21
C GLY A 72 10.42 9.89 12.31
N GLY A 73 11.10 9.46 11.25
CA GLY A 73 11.96 8.28 11.25
C GLY A 73 13.39 8.54 11.74
N ASP A 74 13.62 9.63 12.48
CA ASP A 74 14.90 9.98 13.08
C ASP A 74 16.06 10.05 12.05
N TYR A 75 15.74 10.51 10.83
CA TYR A 75 16.65 10.61 9.69
C TYR A 75 17.29 9.28 9.25
N LEU A 76 16.75 8.15 9.69
CA LEU A 76 17.17 6.81 9.26
C LEU A 76 16.37 6.30 8.05
N VAL A 77 15.38 7.07 7.59
CA VAL A 77 14.57 6.74 6.42
C VAL A 77 15.38 7.03 5.15
N ASP A 78 15.36 6.09 4.22
CA ASP A 78 15.85 6.32 2.86
C ASP A 78 14.99 7.41 2.20
N GLN A 79 15.59 8.58 1.95
CA GLN A 79 14.84 9.79 1.60
C GLN A 79 14.18 9.68 0.22
N ASP A 80 14.79 8.95 -0.71
CA ASP A 80 14.22 8.65 -2.02
C ASP A 80 12.95 7.78 -1.91
N ALA A 81 12.94 6.80 -1.00
CA ALA A 81 11.77 5.99 -0.71
C ALA A 81 10.66 6.83 -0.02
N ALA A 82 11.03 7.74 0.89
CA ALA A 82 10.08 8.65 1.54
C ALA A 82 9.42 9.60 0.53
N GLU A 83 10.19 10.12 -0.42
CA GLU A 83 9.70 10.99 -1.49
C GLU A 83 8.70 10.25 -2.39
N ILE A 84 9.04 9.02 -2.82
CA ILE A 84 8.14 8.18 -3.62
C ILE A 84 6.84 7.93 -2.84
N LEU A 85 6.94 7.53 -1.57
CA LEU A 85 5.78 7.28 -0.70
C LEU A 85 4.88 8.51 -0.63
N ALA A 86 5.41 9.68 -0.29
CA ALA A 86 4.61 10.88 -0.07
C ALA A 86 3.96 11.41 -1.35
N LYS A 87 4.66 11.34 -2.49
CA LYS A 87 4.11 11.71 -3.81
C LYS A 87 3.01 10.75 -4.25
N GLU A 88 3.31 9.46 -4.26
CA GLU A 88 2.38 8.44 -4.79
C GLU A 88 1.21 8.15 -3.84
N ALA A 89 1.31 8.51 -2.56
CA ALA A 89 0.21 8.36 -1.60
C ALA A 89 -1.06 9.07 -2.06
N ILE A 90 -0.96 10.25 -2.68
CA ILE A 90 -2.11 11.04 -3.16
C ILE A 90 -2.94 10.19 -4.14
N ASP A 91 -2.30 9.70 -5.20
CA ASP A 91 -2.96 8.87 -6.21
C ASP A 91 -3.40 7.52 -5.64
N ALA A 92 -2.62 6.92 -4.74
CA ALA A 92 -2.96 5.65 -4.11
C ALA A 92 -4.25 5.73 -3.27
N VAL A 93 -4.46 6.82 -2.52
CA VAL A 93 -5.69 7.05 -1.76
C VAL A 93 -6.87 7.28 -2.70
N LEU A 94 -6.71 8.11 -3.74
CA LEU A 94 -7.76 8.35 -4.72
C LEU A 94 -8.14 7.09 -5.50
N ASP A 95 -7.19 6.22 -5.81
CA ASP A 95 -7.47 4.93 -6.46
C ASP A 95 -8.27 3.99 -5.56
N LEU A 96 -8.01 3.98 -4.25
CA LEU A 96 -8.80 3.20 -3.30
C LEU A 96 -10.23 3.73 -3.17
N GLU A 97 -10.42 5.05 -3.17
CA GLU A 97 -11.76 5.67 -3.22
C GLU A 97 -12.53 5.23 -4.47
N LYS A 98 -11.90 5.31 -5.65
CA LYS A 98 -12.50 4.83 -6.92
C LYS A 98 -12.82 3.34 -6.92
N MET A 99 -12.14 2.53 -6.10
CA MET A 99 -12.43 1.10 -5.90
C MET A 99 -13.60 0.85 -4.94
N GLY A 100 -14.19 1.90 -4.36
CA GLY A 100 -15.35 1.84 -3.47
C GLY A 100 -15.00 1.76 -1.99
N LEU A 101 -13.81 2.23 -1.59
CA LEU A 101 -13.48 2.41 -0.18
C LEU A 101 -14.36 3.54 0.39
N PRO A 102 -15.19 3.27 1.43
CA PRO A 102 -16.19 4.22 1.94
C PRO A 102 -15.59 5.31 2.83
#